data_AF-A0A662CA14-F1
#
_entry.id   AF-A0A662CA14-F1
#
_cell.length_a   1.000
_cell.length_b   1.000
_cell.length_c   1.000
_cell.angle_alpha   90.00
_cell.angle_beta   90.00
_cell.angle_gamma   90.00
#
_symmetry.space_group_name_H-M   'P 1'
#
loop_
_entity.id
_entity.type
_entity.pdbx_description
1 polymer ?
#
loop_
_entity_poly.entity_id
_entity_poly.type
_entity_poly.pdbx_seq_one_letter_code
_entity_poly.pdbx_strand_id
1 'polypeptide(L)'
;MVERNNKTIDELVALCMKNTPQWGQCECEFWAPSKKLHHPNNVYRRLIGRGPDKSELFPMITAPTLILKADAQGEVRKQNEEIAALLPNGRIVHIEGARHNVRRDQKEALIKALKAFLEEL
;
A
#
# COMPACT_ATOMS: atom_id res chain seq x y z
N MET A 1 3.27 -12.27 -16.66
CA MET A 1 1.99 -12.34 -15.91
C MET A 1 1.26 -13.65 -16.13
N VAL A 2 1.11 -14.11 -17.38
CA VAL A 2 0.50 -15.41 -17.73
C VAL A 2 1.20 -16.59 -17.04
N GLU A 3 2.52 -16.61 -16.99
CA GLU A 3 3.29 -17.69 -16.33
C GLU A 3 2.91 -17.89 -14.85
N ARG A 4 2.61 -16.80 -14.13
CA ARG A 4 2.18 -16.89 -12.73
C ARG A 4 0.77 -17.48 -12.61
N ASN A 5 -0.09 -17.27 -13.60
CA ASN A 5 -1.45 -17.80 -13.59
C ASN A 5 -1.47 -19.32 -13.79
N ASN A 6 -0.43 -19.87 -14.43
CA ASN A 6 -0.33 -21.29 -14.72
C ASN A 6 0.23 -22.12 -13.55
N LYS A 7 0.77 -21.46 -12.50
CA LYS A 7 1.25 -22.15 -11.29
C LYS A 7 0.12 -22.82 -10.52
N THR A 8 0.45 -23.85 -9.76
CA THR A 8 -0.50 -24.46 -8.81
C THR A 8 -0.79 -23.49 -7.66
N ILE A 9 -1.88 -23.72 -6.92
CA ILE A 9 -2.19 -22.87 -5.77
C ILE A 9 -1.10 -23.00 -4.70
N ASP A 10 -0.62 -24.22 -4.43
CA ASP A 10 0.43 -24.46 -3.44
C ASP A 10 1.75 -23.76 -3.80
N GLU A 11 2.13 -23.78 -5.08
CA GLU A 11 3.31 -23.04 -5.56
C GLU A 11 3.14 -21.53 -5.35
N LEU A 12 1.93 -21.00 -5.54
CA LEU A 12 1.62 -19.60 -5.31
C LEU A 12 1.63 -19.26 -3.82
N VAL A 13 1.09 -20.11 -2.96
CA VAL A 13 1.13 -19.93 -1.50
C VAL A 13 2.59 -19.93 -1.04
N ALA A 14 3.39 -20.90 -1.45
CA ALA A 14 4.82 -20.96 -1.12
C ALA A 14 5.58 -19.72 -1.62
N LEU A 15 5.26 -19.24 -2.82
CA LEU A 15 5.82 -18.01 -3.37
C LEU A 15 5.43 -16.77 -2.55
N CYS A 16 4.17 -16.68 -2.11
CA CYS A 16 3.69 -15.61 -1.24
C CYS A 16 4.45 -15.60 0.09
N MET A 17 4.49 -16.75 0.77
CA MET A 17 5.18 -16.90 2.05
C MET A 17 6.67 -16.55 1.94
N LYS A 18 7.33 -16.96 0.85
CA LYS A 18 8.73 -16.61 0.58
C LYS A 18 8.94 -15.11 0.40
N ASN A 19 8.10 -14.46 -0.40
CA ASN A 19 8.28 -13.05 -0.75
C ASN A 19 7.75 -12.12 0.34
N THR A 20 6.84 -12.60 1.17
CA THR A 20 6.12 -11.82 2.16
C THR A 20 6.10 -12.54 3.51
N PRO A 21 7.27 -12.72 4.15
CA PRO A 21 7.42 -13.57 5.34
C PRO A 21 6.64 -13.07 6.58
N GLN A 22 6.21 -11.80 6.57
CA GLN A 22 5.39 -11.21 7.63
C GLN A 22 3.88 -11.52 7.47
N TRP A 23 3.45 -12.01 6.31
CA TRP A 23 2.04 -12.34 6.08
C TRP A 23 1.69 -13.68 6.72
N GLY A 24 0.46 -13.78 7.24
CA GLY A 24 -0.05 -15.04 7.76
C GLY A 24 -0.31 -16.06 6.66
N GLN A 25 -0.17 -17.35 6.97
CA GLN A 25 -0.46 -18.46 6.07
C GLN A 25 -1.84 -18.32 5.41
N CYS A 26 -2.88 -18.06 6.22
CA CYS A 26 -4.25 -17.88 5.73
C CYS A 26 -4.35 -16.73 4.70
N GLU A 27 -3.57 -15.66 4.86
CA GLU A 27 -3.58 -14.54 3.92
C GLU A 27 -2.95 -14.93 2.59
N CYS A 28 -1.87 -15.71 2.63
CA CYS A 28 -1.23 -16.24 1.42
C CYS A 28 -2.13 -17.25 0.69
N GLU A 29 -2.89 -18.05 1.43
CA GLU A 29 -3.93 -18.95 0.88
C GLU A 29 -5.04 -18.18 0.16
N PHE A 30 -5.49 -17.03 0.68
CA PHE A 30 -6.45 -16.18 -0.06
C PHE A 30 -5.81 -15.41 -1.22
N TRP A 31 -4.55 -15.00 -1.09
CA TRP A 31 -3.82 -14.30 -2.14
C TRP A 31 -3.58 -15.18 -3.37
N ALA A 32 -3.29 -16.47 -3.19
CA ALA A 32 -2.89 -17.37 -4.27
C ALA A 32 -3.98 -17.56 -5.36
N PRO A 33 -5.25 -17.89 -5.04
CA PRO A 33 -6.33 -17.99 -6.03
C PRO A 33 -6.52 -16.69 -6.83
N SER A 34 -6.37 -15.52 -6.18
CA SER A 34 -6.51 -14.22 -6.85
C SER A 34 -5.54 -14.04 -8.02
N LYS A 35 -4.38 -14.73 -7.99
CA LYS A 35 -3.38 -14.61 -9.06
C LYS A 35 -3.76 -15.34 -10.31
N LYS A 36 -4.53 -16.44 -10.22
CA LYS A 36 -5.03 -17.16 -11.39
C LYS A 36 -6.17 -16.41 -12.08
N LEU A 37 -6.96 -15.65 -11.31
CA LEU A 37 -8.08 -14.84 -11.80
C LEU A 37 -7.64 -13.52 -12.45
N HIS A 38 -6.36 -13.16 -12.38
CA HIS A 38 -5.87 -11.92 -12.95
C HIS A 38 -5.67 -12.05 -14.47
N HIS A 39 -6.57 -11.49 -15.28
CA HIS A 39 -6.40 -11.45 -16.72
C HIS A 39 -5.29 -10.45 -17.13
N PRO A 40 -4.31 -10.82 -17.98
CA PRO A 40 -3.21 -9.93 -18.39
C PRO A 40 -3.67 -8.60 -19.00
N ASN A 41 -4.80 -8.60 -19.72
CA ASN A 41 -5.34 -7.37 -20.33
C ASN A 41 -5.99 -6.40 -19.33
N ASN A 42 -6.13 -6.75 -18.05
CA ASN A 42 -6.57 -5.80 -17.03
C ASN A 42 -5.57 -4.66 -16.82
N VAL A 43 -4.30 -4.85 -17.19
CA VAL A 43 -3.27 -3.81 -17.13
C VAL A 43 -3.53 -2.72 -18.18
N TYR A 44 -4.14 -3.06 -19.32
CA TYR A 44 -4.38 -2.13 -20.42
C TYR A 44 -5.34 -1.00 -20.03
N ARG A 45 -6.31 -1.25 -19.14
CA ARG A 45 -7.22 -0.21 -18.62
C ARG A 45 -6.55 0.78 -17.66
N ARG A 46 -5.47 0.38 -16.97
CA ARG A 46 -4.75 1.27 -16.03
C ARG A 46 -3.89 2.33 -16.74
N LEU A 47 -3.55 2.12 -18.01
CA LEU A 47 -2.71 3.04 -18.78
C LEU A 47 -3.51 4.19 -19.42
N ILE A 48 -4.84 4.13 -19.42
CA ILE A 48 -5.71 5.04 -20.20
C ILE A 48 -6.18 6.26 -19.40
N GLY A 49 -5.73 6.45 -18.16
CA GLY A 49 -6.06 7.65 -17.39
C GLY A 49 -4.96 8.03 -16.42
N ARG A 50 -4.37 9.22 -16.62
CA ARG A 50 -3.70 9.90 -15.52
C ARG A 50 -4.79 10.23 -14.51
N GLY A 51 -4.69 9.69 -13.29
CA GLY A 51 -5.57 10.13 -12.21
C GLY A 51 -5.47 11.65 -12.03
N PRO A 52 -6.48 12.27 -11.41
CA PRO A 52 -6.49 13.71 -11.16
C PRO A 52 -5.23 14.15 -10.40
N ASP A 53 -4.79 15.38 -10.63
CA ASP A 53 -3.58 15.89 -10.00
C ASP A 53 -3.80 16.07 -8.50
N LYS A 54 -2.85 15.60 -7.70
CA LYS A 54 -2.89 15.73 -6.24
C LYS A 54 -2.70 17.17 -5.82
N SER A 55 -1.96 17.96 -6.61
CA SER A 55 -1.77 19.41 -6.40
C SER A 55 -3.11 20.16 -6.40
N GLU A 56 -4.07 19.69 -7.18
CA GLU A 56 -5.42 20.26 -7.27
C GLU A 56 -6.35 19.70 -6.20
N LEU A 57 -6.29 18.39 -5.94
CA LEU A 57 -7.26 17.71 -5.07
C LEU A 57 -6.95 17.80 -3.57
N PHE A 58 -5.69 17.68 -3.16
CA PHE A 58 -5.34 17.60 -1.74
C PHE A 58 -5.70 18.88 -0.96
N PRO A 59 -5.55 20.09 -1.53
CA PRO A 59 -5.98 21.32 -0.85
C PRO A 59 -7.49 21.37 -0.56
N MET A 60 -8.31 20.63 -1.31
CA MET A 60 -9.77 20.60 -1.11
C MET A 60 -10.21 19.66 0.04
N ILE A 61 -9.29 18.84 0.58
CA ILE A 61 -9.60 17.92 1.68
C ILE A 61 -9.54 18.69 3.00
N THR A 62 -10.70 19.01 3.55
CA THR A 62 -10.82 19.77 4.82
C THR A 62 -10.74 18.88 6.06
N ALA A 63 -11.08 17.59 5.91
CA ALA A 63 -11.02 16.63 7.01
C ALA A 63 -9.57 16.37 7.46
N PRO A 64 -9.30 16.23 8.77
CA PRO A 64 -8.02 15.75 9.26
C PRO A 64 -7.65 14.43 8.58
N THR A 65 -6.44 14.36 8.02
CA THR A 65 -6.04 13.23 7.17
C THR A 65 -4.71 12.65 7.62
N LEU A 66 -4.70 11.35 7.90
CA LEU A 66 -3.49 10.58 8.15
C LEU A 66 -3.11 9.73 6.93
N ILE A 67 -1.90 9.89 6.43
CA ILE A 67 -1.28 9.03 5.42
C ILE A 67 -0.30 8.08 6.10
N LEU A 68 -0.61 6.78 6.08
CA LEU A 68 0.28 5.71 6.51
C LEU A 68 1.01 5.15 5.29
N LYS A 69 2.34 5.31 5.25
CA LYS A 69 3.15 4.96 4.08
C LYS A 69 4.24 3.95 4.40
N ALA A 70 4.60 3.16 3.39
CA ALA A 70 5.77 2.29 3.42
C ALA A 70 7.04 3.09 3.75
N ASP A 71 8.06 2.42 4.29
CA ASP A 71 9.36 3.04 4.52
C ASP A 71 9.93 3.57 3.20
N ALA A 72 10.54 4.75 3.27
CA ALA A 72 11.18 5.41 2.14
C ALA A 72 12.29 6.31 2.68
N GLN A 73 13.34 6.49 1.87
CA GLN A 73 14.49 7.31 2.23
C GLN A 73 14.87 8.22 1.06
N GLY A 74 15.67 9.25 1.35
CA GLY A 74 16.17 10.20 0.36
C GLY A 74 15.06 10.90 -0.42
N GLU A 75 15.25 11.02 -1.73
CA GLU A 75 14.36 11.77 -2.62
C GLU A 75 12.91 11.25 -2.63
N VAL A 76 12.73 9.92 -2.52
CA VAL A 76 11.38 9.33 -2.48
C VAL A 76 10.63 9.77 -1.23
N ARG A 77 11.30 9.84 -0.08
CA ARG A 77 10.69 10.31 1.17
C ARG A 77 10.32 11.78 1.05
N LYS A 78 11.24 12.60 0.56
CA LYS A 78 11.03 14.03 0.35
C LYS A 78 9.81 14.30 -0.55
N GLN A 79 9.71 13.63 -1.70
CA GLN A 79 8.56 13.77 -2.61
C GLN A 79 7.24 13.36 -1.95
N ASN A 80 7.26 12.33 -1.11
CA ASN A 80 6.06 11.92 -0.36
C ASN A 80 5.62 13.01 0.63
N GLU A 81 6.57 13.61 1.34
CA GLU A 81 6.32 14.68 2.31
C GLU A 81 5.84 15.96 1.62
N GLU A 82 6.45 16.35 0.49
CA GLU A 82 6.02 17.49 -0.33
C GLU A 82 4.58 17.33 -0.82
N ILE A 83 4.21 16.16 -1.34
CA ILE A 83 2.84 15.89 -1.78
C ILE A 83 1.88 15.87 -0.58
N ALA A 84 2.28 15.28 0.55
CA ALA A 84 1.44 15.23 1.74
C ALA A 84 1.20 16.62 2.36
N ALA A 85 2.17 17.54 2.25
CA ALA A 85 2.06 18.92 2.74
C ALA A 85 0.99 19.74 2.00
N LEU A 86 0.49 19.27 0.87
CA LEU A 86 -0.65 19.87 0.18
C LEU A 86 -1.98 19.68 0.92
N LEU A 87 -2.05 18.74 1.86
CA LEU A 87 -3.22 18.54 2.71
C LEU A 87 -3.21 19.60 3.83
N PRO A 88 -4.24 20.46 3.95
CA PRO A 88 -4.26 21.52 4.96
C PRO A 88 -4.14 21.01 6.39
N ASN A 89 -4.79 19.88 6.68
CA ASN A 89 -4.79 19.20 7.97
C ASN A 89 -4.21 17.77 7.84
N GLY A 90 -3.14 17.63 7.05
CA GLY A 90 -2.54 16.35 6.72
C GLY A 90 -1.32 16.00 7.58
N ARG A 91 -1.19 14.72 7.89
CA ARG A 91 0.03 14.14 8.44
C ARG A 91 0.42 12.90 7.65
N ILE A 92 1.70 12.77 7.32
CA ILE A 92 2.28 11.55 6.75
C ILE A 92 3.18 10.87 7.78
N VAL A 93 3.04 9.55 7.89
CA VAL A 93 3.91 8.71 8.73
C VAL A 93 4.44 7.57 7.87
N HIS A 94 5.75 7.54 7.68
CA HIS A 94 6.46 6.41 7.10
C HIS A 94 6.72 5.37 8.20
N ILE A 95 6.24 4.15 7.98
CA ILE A 95 6.41 3.07 8.93
C ILE A 95 7.67 2.29 8.55
N GLU A 96 8.67 2.34 9.42
CA GLU A 96 9.97 1.69 9.22
C GLU A 96 9.83 0.19 8.95
N GLY A 97 10.55 -0.31 7.95
CA GLY A 97 10.50 -1.72 7.53
C GLY A 97 9.19 -2.16 6.88
N ALA A 98 8.19 -1.29 6.75
CA ALA A 98 6.98 -1.59 6.00
C ALA A 98 7.20 -1.51 4.49
N ARG A 99 6.56 -2.41 3.73
CA ARG A 99 6.56 -2.41 2.27
C ARG A 99 5.17 -2.05 1.77
N HIS A 100 4.70 -2.72 0.72
CA HIS A 100 3.46 -2.37 0.04
C HIS A 100 2.21 -2.53 0.91
N ASN A 101 2.24 -3.42 1.92
CA ASN A 101 1.09 -3.60 2.80
C ASN A 101 1.49 -3.26 4.24
N VAL A 102 1.52 -1.96 4.53
CA VAL A 102 1.94 -1.42 5.83
C VAL A 102 1.25 -2.10 7.01
N ARG A 103 -0.05 -2.42 6.89
CA ARG A 103 -0.81 -3.10 7.95
C ARG A 103 -0.31 -4.52 8.23
N ARG A 104 0.07 -5.27 7.19
CA ARG A 104 0.56 -6.64 7.32
C ARG A 104 2.03 -6.69 7.68
N ASP A 105 2.79 -5.72 7.15
CA ASP A 105 4.24 -5.70 7.34
C ASP A 105 4.59 -5.20 8.75
N GLN A 106 3.87 -4.20 9.26
CA GLN A 106 4.16 -3.51 10.53
C GLN A 106 2.87 -3.10 11.25
N LYS A 107 2.10 -4.10 11.69
CA LYS A 107 0.76 -3.91 12.28
C LYS A 107 0.80 -3.03 13.53
N GLU A 108 1.71 -3.31 14.45
CA GLU A 108 1.81 -2.65 15.75
C GLU A 108 2.14 -1.17 15.57
N ALA A 109 3.15 -0.88 14.73
CA ALA A 109 3.55 0.49 14.42
C ALA A 109 2.45 1.27 13.71
N LEU A 110 1.75 0.64 12.75
CA LEU A 110 0.60 1.25 12.08
C LEU A 110 -0.52 1.59 13.07
N ILE A 111 -0.90 0.65 13.93
CA ILE A 111 -1.99 0.86 14.91
C ILE A 111 -1.60 1.94 15.92
N LYS A 112 -0.34 2.00 16.35
CA LYS A 112 0.17 3.05 17.22
C LYS A 112 0.02 4.43 16.56
N ALA A 113 0.47 4.59 15.32
CA ALA A 113 0.35 5.85 14.58
C ALA A 113 -1.11 6.25 14.36
N LEU A 114 -1.98 5.28 14.04
CA LEU A 114 -3.41 5.52 13.87
C LEU A 114 -4.07 5.99 15.18
N LYS A 115 -3.81 5.31 16.30
CA LYS A 115 -4.38 5.69 17.60
C LYS A 115 -3.92 7.08 18.04
N ALA A 116 -2.63 7.36 17.92
CA ALA A 116 -2.09 8.69 18.24
C ALA A 116 -2.76 9.79 17.41
N PHE A 117 -3.07 9.52 16.14
CA PHE A 117 -3.84 10.46 15.33
C PHE A 117 -5.27 10.63 15.81
N LEU A 118 -5.97 9.55 16.12
CA LEU A 118 -7.35 9.62 16.60
C LEU A 118 -7.48 10.30 17.97
N GLU A 119 -6.45 10.25 18.82
CA GLU A 119 -6.42 10.93 20.12
C GLU A 119 -6.22 12.45 20.02
N GLU A 120 -5.72 12.94 18.88
CA GLU A 120 -5.49 14.37 18.61
C GLU A 120 -6.68 15.06 17.91
N LEU A 121 -7.73 14.30 17.55
CA LEU A 121 -8.95 14.81 16.87
C LEU A 121 -10.03 15.23 17.87
#